data_AF-A0A938VN79-F1
#
_entry.id   AF-A0A938VN79-F1
#
_cell.length_a   1.000
_cell.length_b   1.000
_cell.length_c   1.000
_cell.angle_alpha   90.00
_cell.angle_beta   90.00
_cell.angle_gamma   90.00
#
_symmetry.space_group_name_H-M   'P 1'
#
loop_
_entity.id
_entity.type
_entity.pdbx_description
1 polymer ?
#
loop_
_entity_poly.entity_id
_entity_poly.type
_entity_poly.pdbx_seq_one_letter_code
_entity_poly.pdbx_strand_id
1 'polypeptide(L)'
;MPAREATALTATVTQETLPPNDPSHGTPAAMRRRVIAFTVDGATARWEQTDYGHPGRWNAPDPRGIAGKLQPKTEALRTAAAALGACLD
;
A
#
# COMPACT_ATOMS: atom_id res chain seq x y z
N MET A 1 -25.00 -23.51 -19.49
CA MET A 1 -23.75 -22.76 -19.31
C MET A 1 -23.75 -22.25 -17.87
N PRO A 2 -22.79 -22.63 -17.01
CA PRO A 2 -22.73 -22.08 -15.66
C PRO A 2 -22.47 -20.56 -15.73
N ALA A 3 -23.14 -19.79 -14.88
CA ALA A 3 -22.88 -18.36 -14.74
C ALA A 3 -21.42 -18.17 -14.26
N ARG A 4 -20.68 -17.28 -14.91
CA ARG A 4 -19.36 -16.86 -14.40
C ARG A 4 -19.60 -15.90 -13.24
N GLU A 5 -19.16 -16.26 -12.06
CA GLU A 5 -19.09 -15.34 -10.93
C GLU A 5 -17.77 -14.55 -11.05
N ALA A 6 -17.88 -13.22 -11.05
CA ALA A 6 -16.73 -12.33 -11.10
C ALA A 6 -16.53 -11.69 -9.74
N THR A 7 -15.37 -11.92 -9.13
CA THR A 7 -14.96 -11.19 -7.92
C THR A 7 -14.26 -9.91 -8.34
N ALA A 8 -14.79 -8.76 -7.91
CA ALA A 8 -14.15 -7.47 -8.14
C ALA A 8 -13.11 -7.20 -7.04
N LEU A 9 -11.89 -6.84 -7.47
CA LEU A 9 -10.86 -6.30 -6.61
C LEU A 9 -10.46 -4.93 -7.14
N THR A 10 -10.50 -3.93 -6.28
CA THR A 10 -10.04 -2.57 -6.60
C THR A 10 -8.76 -2.29 -5.82
N ALA A 11 -7.74 -1.79 -6.50
CA ALA A 11 -6.52 -1.28 -5.90
C ALA A 11 -6.46 0.24 -6.09
N THR A 12 -6.26 0.98 -5.00
CA THR A 12 -6.02 2.42 -5.04
C THR A 12 -4.63 2.69 -4.50
N VAL A 13 -3.85 3.47 -5.24
CA VAL A 13 -2.53 3.92 -4.80
C VAL A 13 -2.54 5.43 -4.67
N THR A 14 -2.11 5.92 -3.52
CA THR A 14 -1.88 7.34 -3.26
C THR A 14 -0.43 7.55 -2.90
N GLN A 15 0.18 8.62 -3.43
CA GLN A 15 1.57 8.94 -3.18
C GLN A 15 1.70 10.43 -2.90
N GLU A 16 2.53 10.76 -1.92
CA GLU A 16 2.85 12.14 -1.56
C GLU A 16 4.32 12.25 -1.15
N THR A 17 4.84 13.47 -1.21
CA THR A 17 6.17 13.82 -0.71
C THR A 17 6.00 14.75 0.47
N LEU A 18 6.42 14.31 1.65
CA LEU A 18 6.46 15.10 2.86
C LEU A 18 7.79 15.86 2.93
N PRO A 19 7.76 17.14 3.35
CA PRO A 19 8.95 17.96 3.42
C PRO A 19 9.93 17.47 4.50
N PRO A 20 11.21 17.91 4.43
CA PRO A 20 12.15 17.75 5.54
C PRO A 20 11.56 18.22 6.87
N ASN A 21 11.82 17.48 7.95
CA ASN A 21 11.37 17.74 9.31
C ASN A 21 9.84 17.81 9.48
N ASP A 22 9.09 17.14 8.60
CA ASP A 22 7.64 17.01 8.79
C ASP A 22 7.33 16.36 10.16
N PRO A 23 6.36 16.87 10.94
CA PRO A 23 6.04 16.35 12.27
C PRO A 23 5.70 14.86 12.30
N SER A 24 5.27 14.28 11.18
CA SER A 24 4.88 12.86 11.09
C SER A 24 6.07 11.89 11.09
N HIS A 25 7.28 12.33 10.75
CA HIS A 25 8.46 11.46 10.72
C HIS A 25 9.72 12.06 11.34
N GLY A 26 9.78 13.38 11.53
CA GLY A 26 10.79 14.06 12.35
C GLY A 26 12.23 13.89 11.86
N THR A 27 12.47 13.51 10.60
CA THR A 27 13.82 13.39 10.05
C THR A 27 14.17 14.59 9.16
N PRO A 28 15.47 14.96 9.08
CA PRO A 28 15.92 16.04 8.19
C PRO A 28 15.78 15.74 6.69
N ALA A 29 15.40 14.51 6.32
CA ALA A 29 15.19 14.11 4.95
C ALA A 29 13.72 14.32 4.55
N ALA A 30 13.49 14.68 3.29
CA ALA A 30 12.17 14.56 2.69
C ALA A 30 11.77 13.08 2.65
N MET A 31 10.49 12.80 2.90
CA MET A 31 9.97 11.43 2.89
C MET A 31 8.93 11.30 1.78
N ARG A 32 9.12 10.35 0.87
CA ARG A 32 8.01 9.91 0.01
C ARG A 32 7.19 8.88 0.78
N ARG A 33 5.88 9.06 0.81
CA ARG A 33 4.93 8.12 1.39
C ARG A 33 4.00 7.63 0.29
N ARG A 34 3.74 6.33 0.28
CA ARG A 34 2.78 5.70 -0.61
C ARG A 34 1.88 4.77 0.16
N VAL A 35 0.57 4.91 -0.05
CA VAL A 35 -0.45 4.03 0.54
C VAL A 35 -1.16 3.27 -0.56
N ILE A 36 -1.19 1.95 -0.42
CA ILE A 36 -1.85 1.02 -1.33
C ILE A 36 -3.03 0.40 -0.58
N ALA A 37 -4.23 0.55 -1.11
CA ALA A 37 -5.46 0.02 -0.53
C ALA A 37 -6.11 -0.99 -1.49
N PHE A 38 -6.30 -2.23 -1.03
CA PHE A 38 -7.10 -3.23 -1.75
C PHE A 38 -8.49 -3.29 -1.16
N THR A 39 -9.52 -3.20 -2.01
CA THR A 39 -10.92 -3.37 -1.62
C THR A 39 -11.54 -4.55 -2.35
N VAL A 40 -12.11 -5.50 -1.59
CA VAL A 40 -12.79 -6.70 -2.10
C VAL A 40 -14.09 -6.87 -1.33
N ASP A 41 -15.22 -6.89 -2.04
CA ASP A 41 -16.58 -7.01 -1.49
C ASP A 41 -16.83 -6.03 -0.32
N GLY A 42 -16.27 -4.82 -0.39
CA GLY A 42 -16.38 -3.80 0.65
C GLY A 42 -15.49 -3.97 1.89
N ALA A 43 -14.63 -4.99 2.00
CA ALA A 43 -13.51 -4.92 2.95
C ALA A 43 -12.31 -4.26 2.31
N THR A 44 -11.60 -3.49 3.12
CA THR A 44 -10.35 -2.87 2.73
C THR A 44 -9.19 -3.38 3.58
N ALA A 45 -8.03 -3.51 2.94
CA ALA A 45 -6.76 -3.68 3.59
C ALA A 45 -5.78 -2.64 3.04
N ARG A 46 -4.91 -2.10 3.89
CA ARG A 46 -4.03 -0.98 3.57
C ARG A 46 -2.58 -1.30 3.91
N TRP A 47 -1.68 -0.91 3.03
CA TRP A 47 -0.23 -0.97 3.23
C TRP A 47 0.38 0.39 2.95
N GLU A 48 1.41 0.72 3.72
CA GLU A 48 2.22 1.91 3.56
C GLU A 48 3.64 1.53 3.19
N GLN A 49 4.21 2.28 2.25
CA GLN A 49 5.63 2.26 1.94
C GLN A 49 6.19 3.67 2.08
N THR A 50 7.40 3.75 2.59
CA THR A 50 8.12 5.02 2.78
C THR A 50 9.51 4.94 2.15
N ASP A 51 9.97 6.07 1.62
CA ASP A 51 11.33 6.30 1.13
C ASP A 51 11.84 7.58 1.81
N TYR A 52 12.88 7.46 2.64
CA TYR A 52 13.47 8.53 3.44
C TYR A 52 14.65 9.19 2.72
N GLY A 53 14.38 9.85 1.60
CA GLY A 53 15.39 10.61 0.86
C GLY A 53 16.38 9.73 0.10
N HIS A 54 15.99 8.50 -0.25
CA HIS A 54 16.75 7.56 -1.07
C HIS A 54 15.93 7.18 -2.31
N PRO A 55 15.94 8.02 -3.37
CA PRO A 55 15.07 7.83 -4.53
C PRO A 55 15.06 6.40 -5.06
N GLY A 56 13.89 5.77 -5.02
CA GLY A 56 13.66 4.40 -5.53
C GLY A 56 13.92 3.29 -4.50
N ARG A 57 14.35 3.63 -3.28
CA ARG A 57 14.56 2.67 -2.19
C ARG A 57 13.41 2.70 -1.20
N TRP A 58 12.27 2.19 -1.64
CA TRP A 58 11.09 2.03 -0.80
C TRP A 58 11.28 0.94 0.26
N ASN A 59 10.84 1.23 1.48
CA ASN A 59 10.71 0.25 2.54
C ASN A 59 9.68 -0.83 2.16
N ALA A 60 9.81 -1.99 2.82
CA ALA A 60 8.82 -3.06 2.70
C ALA A 60 7.42 -2.55 3.10
N PRO A 61 6.34 -2.99 2.43
CA PRO A 61 4.99 -2.56 2.76
C PRO A 61 4.60 -2.93 4.21
N ASP A 62 4.27 -1.92 5.00
CA ASP A 62 3.86 -2.06 6.40
C ASP A 62 2.33 -1.96 6.52
N PRO A 63 1.64 -2.87 7.22
CA PRO A 63 0.18 -2.85 7.29
C PRO A 63 -0.34 -1.65 8.10
N ARG A 64 -1.35 -0.95 7.55
CA ARG A 64 -2.04 0.18 8.18
C ARG A 64 -3.52 -0.10 8.48
N GLY A 65 -3.84 -1.39 8.65
CA GLY A 65 -5.17 -1.89 8.92
C GLY A 65 -5.64 -2.88 7.85
N ILE A 66 -6.07 -4.06 8.30
CA ILE A 66 -6.57 -5.14 7.46
C ILE A 66 -7.90 -5.58 8.03
N ALA A 67 -8.98 -5.38 7.27
CA ALA A 67 -10.30 -5.85 7.66
C ALA A 67 -10.27 -7.37 7.94
N GLY A 68 -10.99 -7.83 8.96
CA GLY A 68 -10.94 -9.22 9.45
C GLY A 68 -11.07 -10.27 8.35
N LYS A 69 -12.01 -10.09 7.40
CA LYS A 69 -12.21 -11.02 6.29
C LYS A 69 -11.05 -11.12 5.28
N LEU A 70 -10.12 -10.16 5.31
CA LEU A 70 -8.92 -10.14 4.47
C LEU A 70 -7.66 -10.59 5.22
N GLN A 71 -7.69 -10.76 6.54
CA GLN A 71 -6.54 -11.20 7.32
C GLN A 71 -5.92 -12.52 6.82
N PRO A 72 -6.70 -13.55 6.40
CA PRO A 72 -6.13 -14.78 5.84
C PRO A 72 -5.31 -14.56 4.56
N LYS A 73 -5.50 -13.41 3.88
CA LYS A 73 -4.82 -13.04 2.64
C LYS A 73 -3.69 -12.02 2.87
N THR A 74 -3.31 -11.73 4.12
CA THR A 74 -2.35 -10.67 4.46
C THR A 74 -1.06 -10.75 3.68
N GLU A 75 -0.41 -11.91 3.63
CA GLU A 75 0.89 -12.06 2.93
C GLU A 75 0.78 -11.95 1.42
N ALA A 76 -0.29 -12.48 0.83
CA ALA A 76 -0.55 -12.35 -0.61
C ALA A 76 -0.79 -10.89 -0.98
N LEU A 77 -1.58 -10.17 -0.18
CA LEU A 77 -1.86 -8.76 -0.41
C LEU A 77 -0.64 -7.87 -0.11
N ARG A 78 0.19 -8.20 0.89
CA ARG A 78 1.48 -7.54 1.13
C ARG A 78 2.42 -7.67 -0.08
N THR A 79 2.52 -8.87 -0.64
CA THR A 79 3.30 -9.13 -1.85
C THR A 79 2.74 -8.34 -3.04
N ALA A 80 1.42 -8.33 -3.21
CA ALA A 80 0.77 -7.55 -4.26
C ALA A 80 1.00 -6.04 -4.10
N ALA A 81 1.01 -5.52 -2.86
CA ALA A 81 1.32 -4.13 -2.58
C ALA A 81 2.77 -3.80 -2.99
N ALA A 82 3.75 -4.64 -2.63
CA ALA A 82 5.13 -4.45 -3.07
C ALA A 82 5.26 -4.45 -4.60
N ALA A 83 4.59 -5.39 -5.28
CA ALA A 83 4.60 -5.48 -6.74
C ALA A 83 3.96 -4.26 -7.42
N LEU A 84 2.80 -3.82 -6.94
CA LEU A 84 2.16 -2.61 -7.45
C LEU A 84 2.99 -1.36 -7.21
N GLY A 85 3.65 -1.25 -6.05
CA GLY A 85 4.60 -0.18 -5.80
C GLY A 85 5.72 -0.13 -6.84
N ALA A 86 6.30 -1.30 -7.15
CA ALA A 86 7.36 -1.41 -8.15
C ALA A 86 6.93 -1.06 -9.59
N CYS A 87 5.63 -1.07 -9.91
CA CYS A 87 5.14 -0.67 -11.23
C CYS A 87 5.01 0.86 -11.42
N LEU A 88 5.20 1.65 -10.36
CA LEU A 88 4.93 3.09 -10.34
C LEU A 88 6.19 3.96 -10.22
N ASP A 89 7.36 3.34 -10.08
CA ASP A 89 8.68 3.98 -10.05
C ASP A 89 9.46 3.62 -11.32
#